data_AF-A0A2S0LDF3-F1
#
_entry.id   AF-A0A2S0LDF3-F1
#
_cell.length_a   1.000
_cell.length_b   1.000
_cell.length_c   1.000
_cell.angle_alpha   90.00
_cell.angle_beta   90.00
_cell.angle_gamma   90.00
#
_symmetry.space_group_name_H-M   'P 1'
#
loop_
_entity.id
_entity.type
_entity.pdbx_description
1 polymer ?
#
loop_
_entity_poly.entity_id
_entity_poly.type
_entity_poly.pdbx_seq_one_letter_code
_entity_poly.pdbx_strand_id
1 'polypeptide(L)'
;MNRIKHYEKIASDNYLFNLCELYFKELFREDDNQPLKAYECEIWMIGSELLEIFKGLKKTAFTNELLQELLKIINTQKFGRGRESFVMLLHYFKNQQEVEICLSSLLNDPLLYAFAISEMTRLKVFNYTDKVEELLANETIGWRRQTAKKYLEKAKLPQ
;
A
#
# COMPACT_ATOMS: atom_id res chain seq x y z
N MET A 1 -20.62 -4.21 -6.41
CA MET A 1 -20.48 -3.46 -7.67
C MET A 1 -19.00 -3.22 -7.87
N ASN A 2 -18.41 -3.63 -9.00
CA ASN A 2 -16.98 -3.39 -9.26
C ASN A 2 -16.75 -1.90 -9.54
N ARG A 3 -15.78 -1.30 -8.85
CA ARG A 3 -15.35 0.09 -9.03
C ARG A 3 -14.48 0.19 -10.27
N ILE A 4 -13.68 -0.85 -10.52
CA ILE A 4 -12.87 -0.97 -11.73
C ILE A 4 -13.73 -1.57 -12.85
N LYS A 5 -14.28 -0.70 -13.70
CA LYS A 5 -15.13 -1.09 -14.84
C LYS A 5 -14.33 -1.42 -16.10
N HIS A 6 -13.11 -0.89 -16.22
CA HIS A 6 -12.26 -0.99 -17.40
C HIS A 6 -10.89 -1.56 -17.00
N TYR A 7 -10.82 -2.87 -16.80
CA TYR A 7 -9.59 -3.55 -16.37
C TYR A 7 -8.44 -3.35 -17.37
N GLU A 8 -8.78 -3.22 -18.66
CA GLU A 8 -7.84 -2.96 -19.74
C GLU A 8 -7.13 -1.60 -19.60
N LYS A 9 -7.70 -0.69 -18.81
CA LYS A 9 -7.17 0.66 -18.59
C LYS A 9 -6.35 0.81 -17.32
N ILE A 10 -6.14 -0.26 -16.55
CA ILE A 10 -5.40 -0.20 -15.28
C ILE A 10 -3.97 0.34 -15.46
N ALA A 11 -3.33 0.07 -16.61
CA ALA A 11 -2.01 0.61 -16.93
C ALA A 11 -2.05 1.94 -17.70
N SER A 12 -3.25 2.51 -17.93
CA SER A 12 -3.40 3.80 -18.59
C SER A 12 -3.05 4.92 -17.62
N ASP A 13 -2.37 5.95 -18.13
CA ASP A 13 -1.96 7.09 -17.33
C ASP A 13 -3.15 7.76 -16.62
N ASN A 14 -2.97 7.97 -15.31
CA ASN A 14 -3.91 8.56 -14.38
C ASN A 14 -5.24 7.81 -14.18
N TYR A 15 -5.42 6.59 -14.70
CA TYR A 15 -6.71 5.90 -14.58
C TYR A 15 -7.06 5.58 -13.12
N LEU A 16 -6.19 4.87 -12.39
CA LEU A 16 -6.46 4.49 -11.00
C LEU A 16 -6.46 5.72 -10.10
N PHE A 17 -5.54 6.66 -10.36
CA PHE A 17 -5.47 7.90 -9.59
C PHE A 17 -6.77 8.71 -9.71
N ASN A 18 -7.27 8.90 -10.94
CA ASN A 18 -8.50 9.65 -11.18
C ASN A 18 -9.72 8.95 -10.55
N LEU A 19 -9.73 7.62 -10.51
CA LEU A 19 -10.78 6.88 -9.82
C LEU A 19 -10.74 7.15 -8.30
N CYS A 20 -9.56 7.16 -7.68
CA CYS A 20 -9.40 7.53 -6.27
C CYS A 20 -9.81 8.99 -6.00
N GLU A 21 -9.41 9.92 -6.88
CA GLU A 21 -9.80 11.33 -6.83
C GLU A 21 -11.31 11.52 -6.90
N LEU A 22 -12.00 10.73 -7.72
CA LEU A 22 -13.45 10.79 -7.85
C LEU A 22 -14.13 10.49 -6.51
N TYR A 23 -13.79 9.37 -5.89
CA TYR A 23 -14.36 8.99 -4.59
C TYR A 23 -13.99 9.95 -3.48
N PHE A 24 -12.75 10.47 -3.48
CA PHE A 24 -12.36 11.53 -2.56
C PHE A 24 -13.26 12.76 -2.72
N LYS A 25 -13.45 13.28 -3.94
CA LYS A 25 -14.26 14.47 -4.19
C LYS A 25 -15.73 14.28 -3.82
N GLU A 26 -16.30 13.12 -4.14
CA GLU A 26 -17.73 12.85 -3.92
C GLU A 26 -18.05 12.64 -2.44
N LEU A 27 -17.17 11.95 -1.71
CA LEU A 27 -17.46 11.43 -0.38
C LEU A 27 -16.69 12.14 0.74
N PHE A 28 -15.69 12.97 0.43
CA PHE A 28 -15.01 13.77 1.45
C PHE A 28 -16.00 14.73 2.11
N ARG A 29 -15.97 14.74 3.43
CA ARG A 29 -16.72 15.65 4.28
C ARG A 29 -15.75 16.14 5.36
N GLU A 30 -15.63 17.45 5.50
CA GLU A 30 -14.67 18.06 6.43
C GLU A 30 -15.05 17.78 7.90
N ASP A 31 -16.34 17.65 8.17
CA ASP A 31 -16.95 17.36 9.47
C ASP A 31 -17.07 15.85 9.78
N ASP A 32 -16.59 14.97 8.89
CA ASP A 32 -16.58 13.54 9.12
C ASP A 32 -15.48 13.13 10.11
N ASN A 33 -15.92 12.91 11.35
CA ASN A 33 -15.11 12.46 12.48
C ASN A 33 -15.07 10.93 12.63
N GLN A 34 -15.56 10.17 11.65
CA GLN A 34 -15.49 8.71 11.72
C GLN A 34 -14.03 8.23 11.69
N PRO A 35 -13.68 7.18 12.46
CA PRO A 35 -12.34 6.60 12.44
C PRO A 35 -11.91 6.04 11.08
N LEU A 36 -12.87 5.77 10.20
CA LEU A 36 -12.65 5.36 8.81
C LEU A 36 -13.66 6.10 7.95
N LYS A 37 -13.18 6.98 7.08
CA LYS A 37 -14.04 7.85 6.27
C LYS A 37 -14.60 7.09 5.08
N ALA A 38 -15.78 7.48 4.62
CA ALA A 38 -16.44 6.81 3.49
C ALA A 38 -15.56 6.77 2.23
N TYR A 39 -14.86 7.86 1.90
CA TYR A 39 -13.94 7.87 0.76
C TYR A 39 -12.74 6.93 0.97
N GLU A 40 -12.24 6.77 2.20
CA GLU A 40 -11.13 5.87 2.48
C GLU A 40 -11.55 4.42 2.24
N CYS A 41 -12.76 4.04 2.63
CA CYS A 41 -13.35 2.74 2.30
C CYS A 41 -13.40 2.51 0.79
N GLU A 42 -13.93 3.46 0.02
CA GLU A 42 -14.07 3.30 -1.43
C GLU A 42 -12.72 3.21 -2.14
N ILE A 43 -11.75 4.04 -1.74
CA ILE A 43 -10.38 3.97 -2.26
C ILE A 43 -9.73 2.64 -1.88
N TRP A 44 -9.88 2.20 -0.63
CA TRP A 44 -9.37 0.91 -0.18
C TRP A 44 -9.91 -0.24 -1.04
N MET A 45 -11.21 -0.20 -1.33
CA MET A 45 -11.87 -1.21 -2.16
C MET A 45 -11.33 -1.25 -3.60
N ILE A 46 -10.92 -0.12 -4.19
CA ILE A 46 -10.23 -0.12 -5.49
C ILE A 46 -8.95 -0.96 -5.42
N GLY A 47 -8.08 -0.70 -4.43
CA GLY A 47 -6.86 -1.48 -4.27
C GLY A 47 -7.12 -2.96 -3.97
N SER A 48 -8.20 -3.28 -3.24
CA SER A 48 -8.62 -4.66 -3.02
C SER A 48 -9.11 -5.35 -4.30
N GLU A 49 -9.87 -4.65 -5.14
CA GLU A 49 -10.30 -5.16 -6.45
C GLU A 49 -9.07 -5.37 -7.36
N LEU A 50 -8.10 -4.45 -7.34
CA LEU A 50 -6.82 -4.61 -8.04
C LEU A 50 -6.04 -5.85 -7.57
N LEU A 51 -6.01 -6.13 -6.27
CA LEU A 51 -5.34 -7.32 -5.74
C LEU A 51 -5.92 -8.60 -6.37
N GLU A 52 -7.24 -8.69 -6.49
CA GLU A 52 -7.88 -9.83 -7.15
C GLU A 52 -7.56 -9.90 -8.65
N ILE A 53 -7.53 -8.76 -9.33
CA ILE A 53 -7.14 -8.70 -10.74
C ILE A 53 -5.68 -9.17 -10.92
N PHE A 54 -4.75 -8.66 -10.10
CA PHE A 54 -3.32 -8.95 -10.21
C PHE A 54 -2.99 -10.43 -10.02
N LYS A 55 -3.76 -11.16 -9.19
CA LYS A 55 -3.61 -12.63 -9.04
C LYS A 55 -3.79 -13.39 -10.36
N GLY A 56 -4.61 -12.87 -11.27
CA GLY A 56 -4.87 -13.49 -12.58
C GLY A 56 -3.96 -13.01 -13.71
N LEU A 57 -3.14 -11.96 -13.49
CA LEU A 57 -2.31 -11.37 -14.53
C LEU A 57 -0.98 -12.09 -14.71
N LYS A 58 -0.47 -12.08 -15.95
CA LYS A 58 0.89 -12.50 -16.26
C LYS A 58 1.87 -11.45 -15.75
N LYS A 59 3.09 -11.87 -15.37
CA LYS A 59 4.16 -10.96 -14.89
C LYS A 59 4.44 -9.79 -15.84
N THR A 60 4.28 -9.99 -17.14
CA THR A 60 4.48 -8.97 -18.18
C THR A 60 3.49 -7.80 -18.09
N ALA A 61 2.39 -7.93 -17.35
CA ALA A 61 1.41 -6.88 -17.14
C ALA A 61 1.85 -5.87 -16.06
N PHE A 62 2.85 -6.19 -15.24
CA PHE A 62 3.37 -5.29 -14.20
C PHE A 62 4.42 -4.36 -14.77
N THR A 63 3.94 -3.32 -15.48
CA THR A 63 4.81 -2.34 -16.16
C THR A 63 5.26 -1.23 -15.21
N ASN A 64 6.26 -0.44 -15.63
CA ASN A 64 6.71 0.71 -14.85
C ASN A 64 5.61 1.77 -14.73
N GLU A 65 4.82 2.00 -15.78
CA GLU A 65 3.71 2.96 -15.78
C GLU A 65 2.68 2.60 -14.69
N LEU A 66 2.33 1.31 -14.59
CA LEU A 66 1.45 0.83 -13.53
C LEU A 66 2.09 1.01 -12.15
N LEU A 67 3.39 0.76 -12.00
CA LEU A 67 4.08 1.05 -10.73
C LEU A 67 3.98 2.53 -10.37
N GLN A 68 4.23 3.44 -11.32
CA GLN A 68 4.16 4.89 -11.08
C GLN A 68 2.74 5.35 -10.68
N GLU A 69 1.70 4.77 -11.29
CA GLU A 69 0.31 4.98 -10.86
C GLU A 69 0.11 4.60 -9.37
N LEU A 70 0.56 3.40 -8.98
CA LEU A 70 0.40 2.91 -7.60
C LEU A 70 1.18 3.79 -6.62
N LEU A 71 2.43 4.15 -6.94
CA LEU A 71 3.27 5.01 -6.12
C LEU A 71 2.64 6.40 -5.95
N LYS A 72 2.04 6.96 -7.00
CA LYS A 72 1.33 8.23 -6.93
C LYS A 72 0.18 8.18 -5.92
N ILE A 73 -0.62 7.10 -5.92
CA ILE A 73 -1.74 6.92 -5.00
C ILE A 73 -1.23 6.76 -3.56
N ILE A 74 -0.21 5.92 -3.34
CA ILE A 74 0.40 5.66 -2.03
C ILE A 74 0.97 6.95 -1.40
N ASN A 75 1.53 7.84 -2.21
CA ASN A 75 2.10 9.10 -1.73
C ASN A 75 1.06 10.22 -1.54
N THR A 76 -0.20 10.01 -1.95
CA THR A 76 -1.25 11.04 -1.88
C THR A 76 -1.94 11.05 -0.52
N GLN A 77 -1.39 11.80 0.43
CA GLN A 77 -1.79 11.81 1.84
C GLN A 77 -3.29 12.00 2.09
N LYS A 78 -3.98 12.81 1.29
CA LYS A 78 -5.43 13.04 1.42
C LYS A 78 -6.28 11.79 1.26
N PHE A 79 -5.76 10.73 0.62
CA PHE A 79 -6.43 9.43 0.52
C PHE A 79 -6.38 8.60 1.80
N GLY A 80 -5.59 9.03 2.80
CA GLY A 80 -5.62 8.48 4.16
C GLY A 80 -5.42 6.96 4.18
N ARG A 81 -6.29 6.25 4.91
CA ARG A 81 -6.27 4.77 5.03
C ARG A 81 -6.65 4.04 3.74
N GLY A 82 -7.26 4.73 2.77
CA GLY A 82 -7.54 4.14 1.45
C GLY A 82 -6.28 3.63 0.75
N ARG A 83 -5.12 4.20 1.08
CA ARG A 83 -3.80 3.84 0.54
C ARG A 83 -3.30 2.46 0.98
N GLU A 84 -3.82 1.91 2.08
CA GLU A 84 -3.35 0.65 2.69
C GLU A 84 -3.34 -0.50 1.67
N SER A 85 -4.43 -0.67 0.91
CA SER A 85 -4.56 -1.75 -0.08
C SER A 85 -3.63 -1.57 -1.30
N PHE A 86 -3.21 -0.35 -1.61
CA PHE A 86 -2.25 -0.09 -2.68
C PHE A 86 -0.83 -0.45 -2.28
N VAL A 87 -0.44 -0.24 -1.01
CA VAL A 87 0.85 -0.70 -0.49
C VAL A 87 0.98 -2.21 -0.68
N MET A 88 -0.10 -2.95 -0.41
CA MET A 88 -0.16 -4.41 -0.55
C MET A 88 0.04 -4.92 -1.99
N LEU A 89 0.02 -4.05 -3.01
CA LEU A 89 0.28 -4.43 -4.41
C LEU A 89 1.78 -4.39 -4.76
N LEU A 90 2.60 -3.73 -3.95
CA LEU A 90 4.00 -3.45 -4.31
C LEU A 90 4.85 -4.71 -4.47
N HIS A 91 4.53 -5.82 -3.79
CA HIS A 91 5.27 -7.07 -3.99
C HIS A 91 5.22 -7.65 -5.41
N TYR A 92 4.24 -7.27 -6.23
CA TYR A 92 4.17 -7.67 -7.64
C TYR A 92 5.30 -7.04 -8.48
N PHE A 93 5.87 -5.94 -8.00
CA PHE A 93 6.97 -5.19 -8.64
C PHE A 93 8.32 -5.47 -7.97
N LYS A 94 8.53 -6.72 -7.53
CA LYS A 94 9.79 -7.16 -6.91
C LYS A 94 11.00 -6.76 -7.78
N ASN A 95 12.08 -6.37 -7.12
CA ASN A 95 13.37 -5.92 -7.70
C ASN A 95 13.36 -4.53 -8.35
N GLN A 96 12.27 -3.77 -8.24
CA GLN A 96 12.26 -2.35 -8.63
C GLN A 96 12.75 -1.49 -7.45
N GLN A 97 13.73 -0.61 -7.70
CA GLN A 97 14.35 0.21 -6.66
C GLN A 97 13.33 1.17 -6.01
N GLU A 98 12.41 1.68 -6.82
CA GLU A 98 11.33 2.59 -6.42
C GLU A 98 10.41 1.96 -5.38
N VAL A 99 10.23 0.63 -5.41
CA VAL A 99 9.44 -0.08 -4.40
C VAL A 99 10.12 -0.01 -3.03
N GLU A 100 11.42 -0.25 -2.95
CA GLU A 100 12.14 -0.16 -1.68
C GLU A 100 12.20 1.28 -1.16
N ILE A 101 12.43 2.26 -2.04
CA ILE A 101 12.38 3.68 -1.69
C ILE A 101 11.01 4.05 -1.13
N CYS A 102 9.93 3.61 -1.77
CA CYS A 102 8.57 3.83 -1.29
C CYS A 102 8.37 3.19 0.10
N LEU A 103 8.62 1.89 0.24
CA LEU A 103 8.41 1.16 1.48
C LEU A 103 9.20 1.76 2.65
N SER A 104 10.46 2.14 2.43
CA SER A 104 11.30 2.75 3.47
C SER A 104 10.77 4.12 3.91
N SER A 105 10.28 4.93 2.97
CA SER A 105 9.65 6.21 3.30
C SER A 105 8.38 6.04 4.16
N LEU A 106 7.60 4.98 3.89
CA LEU A 106 6.37 4.67 4.63
C LEU A 106 6.61 4.22 6.07
N LEU A 107 7.85 3.91 6.47
CA LEU A 107 8.17 3.63 7.88
C LEU A 107 7.92 4.84 8.79
N ASN A 108 7.83 6.05 8.22
CA ASN A 108 7.48 7.28 8.94
C ASN A 108 5.99 7.65 8.81
N ASP A 109 5.19 6.87 8.07
CA ASP A 109 3.75 7.11 7.90
C ASP A 109 2.96 6.33 8.97
N PRO A 110 2.29 6.99 9.94
CA PRO A 110 1.61 6.32 11.06
C PRO A 110 0.43 5.44 10.63
N LEU A 111 -0.11 5.66 9.42
CA LEU A 111 -1.18 4.84 8.85
C LEU A 111 -0.61 3.61 8.14
N LEU A 112 0.53 3.76 7.46
CA LEU A 112 1.00 2.77 6.48
C LEU A 112 2.22 1.96 6.92
N TYR A 113 2.96 2.36 7.95
CA TYR A 113 4.23 1.72 8.30
C TYR A 113 4.11 0.20 8.50
N ALA A 114 3.02 -0.28 9.12
CA ALA A 114 2.84 -1.70 9.37
C ALA A 114 2.57 -2.49 8.07
N PHE A 115 1.90 -1.88 7.08
CA PHE A 115 1.74 -2.46 5.76
C PHE A 115 3.08 -2.47 5.00
N ALA A 116 3.88 -1.41 5.14
CA ALA A 116 5.20 -1.34 4.55
C ALA A 116 6.12 -2.44 5.10
N ILE A 117 6.16 -2.65 6.42
CA ILE A 117 6.90 -3.74 7.07
C ILE A 117 6.45 -5.12 6.55
N SER A 118 5.14 -5.32 6.38
CA SER A 118 4.59 -6.56 5.83
C SER A 118 5.13 -6.84 4.43
N GLU A 119 5.08 -5.84 3.55
CA GLU A 119 5.56 -5.98 2.17
C GLU A 119 7.08 -6.12 2.09
N MET A 120 7.85 -5.39 2.90
CA MET A 120 9.29 -5.60 3.03
C MET A 120 9.61 -7.02 3.47
N THR A 121 8.88 -7.56 4.45
CA THR A 121 9.04 -8.96 4.89
C THR A 121 8.81 -9.93 3.74
N ARG A 122 7.77 -9.70 2.94
CA ARG A 122 7.42 -10.53 1.77
C ARG A 122 8.47 -10.46 0.67
N LEU A 123 9.03 -9.27 0.44
CA LEU A 123 10.07 -9.01 -0.55
C LEU A 123 11.47 -9.42 -0.08
N LYS A 124 11.62 -9.77 1.20
CA LYS A 124 12.89 -10.07 1.88
C LYS A 124 13.85 -8.87 1.95
N VAL A 125 13.30 -7.69 2.18
CA VAL A 125 14.05 -6.43 2.34
C VAL A 125 14.28 -6.19 3.83
N PHE A 126 15.44 -6.60 4.35
CA PHE A 126 15.73 -6.70 5.80
C PHE A 126 16.73 -5.68 6.35
N ASN A 127 17.05 -4.64 5.58
CA ASN A 127 18.00 -3.57 5.92
C ASN A 127 17.44 -2.47 6.85
N TYR A 128 16.21 -2.63 7.38
CA TYR A 128 15.53 -1.63 8.21
C TYR A 128 15.25 -2.10 9.64
N THR A 129 16.04 -3.05 10.17
CA THR A 129 15.85 -3.63 11.51
C THR A 129 15.77 -2.57 12.59
N ASP A 130 16.71 -1.62 12.62
CA ASP A 130 16.81 -0.62 13.68
C ASP A 130 15.53 0.24 13.73
N LYS A 131 15.03 0.65 12.55
CA LYS A 131 13.79 1.43 12.46
C LYS A 131 12.57 0.61 12.88
N VAL A 132 12.53 -0.67 12.52
CA VAL A 132 11.43 -1.57 12.90
C VAL A 132 11.43 -1.88 14.41
N GLU A 133 12.61 -1.97 15.04
CA GLU A 133 12.74 -2.11 16.49
C GLU A 133 12.22 -0.86 17.23
N GLU A 134 12.57 0.34 16.75
CA GLU A 134 12.03 1.61 17.28
C GLU A 134 10.50 1.67 17.19
N LEU A 135 9.93 1.30 16.04
CA LEU A 135 8.48 1.25 15.84
C LEU A 135 7.81 0.22 16.77
N LEU A 136 8.40 -0.97 16.91
CA LEU A 136 7.87 -2.02 17.78
C LEU A 136 7.85 -1.60 19.26
N ALA A 137 8.87 -0.87 19.72
CA ALA A 137 8.96 -0.41 21.10
C ALA A 137 7.81 0.52 21.49
N ASN A 138 7.31 1.31 20.54
CA ASN A 138 6.27 2.31 20.75
C ASN A 138 4.85 1.83 20.37
N GLU A 139 4.71 0.70 19.68
CA GLU A 139 3.41 0.24 19.17
C GLU A 139 2.62 -0.56 20.20
N THR A 140 1.33 -0.24 20.32
CA THR A 140 0.36 -0.86 21.25
C THR A 140 -0.64 -1.76 20.52
N ILE A 141 -0.88 -1.54 19.23
CA ILE A 141 -1.82 -2.29 18.40
C ILE A 141 -1.25 -3.69 18.09
N GLY A 142 -1.96 -4.73 18.55
CA GLY A 142 -1.48 -6.11 18.51
C GLY A 142 -1.04 -6.62 17.14
N TRP A 143 -1.82 -6.38 16.08
CA TRP A 143 -1.47 -6.87 14.74
C TRP A 143 -0.23 -6.18 14.16
N ARG A 144 -0.05 -4.87 14.43
CA ARG A 144 1.12 -4.10 13.98
C ARG A 144 2.38 -4.57 14.68
N ARG A 145 2.30 -4.80 16.00
CA ARG A 145 3.39 -5.41 16.78
C ARG A 145 3.76 -6.78 16.23
N GLN A 146 2.78 -7.62 15.89
CA GLN A 146 3.03 -8.95 15.33
C GLN A 146 3.75 -8.87 13.98
N THR A 147 3.36 -7.93 13.12
CA THR A 147 4.03 -7.67 11.84
C THR A 147 5.49 -7.26 12.03
N ALA A 148 5.77 -6.32 12.93
CA ALA A 148 7.14 -5.89 13.25
C ALA A 148 8.00 -7.03 13.83
N LYS A 149 7.45 -7.80 14.79
CA LYS A 149 8.15 -8.99 15.34
C LYS A 149 8.51 -9.99 14.26
N LYS A 150 7.55 -10.32 13.39
CA LYS A 150 7.77 -11.26 12.28
C LYS A 150 8.88 -10.79 11.34
N TYR A 151 8.93 -9.49 11.03
CA TYR A 151 10.00 -8.91 10.24
C TYR A 151 11.37 -9.14 10.89
N LEU A 152 11.51 -8.79 12.16
CA LEU A 152 12.77 -8.92 12.92
C LEU A 152 13.21 -10.37 13.09
N GLU A 153 12.27 -11.30 13.29
CA GLU A 153 12.55 -12.74 13.32
C GLU A 153 13.09 -13.24 11.98
N LYS A 154 12.48 -12.81 10.87
CA LYS A 154 12.91 -13.19 9.52
C LYS A 154 14.24 -12.58 9.11
N ALA A 155 14.54 -11.36 9.57
CA ALA A 155 15.80 -10.68 9.32
C ALA A 155 17.01 -11.42 9.91
N LYS A 156 16.82 -12.18 11.00
CA LYS A 156 17.87 -12.97 11.68
C LYS A 156 18.21 -14.28 10.97
N LEU A 157 17.42 -14.72 9.99
CA LEU A 157 17.67 -15.94 9.26
C LEU A 157 18.68 -15.71 8.12
N PRO A 158 19.48 -16.72 7.73
CA PRO A 158 20.30 -16.65 6.52
C PRO A 158 19.43 -16.36 5.30
N GLN A 159 19.85 -15.40 4.47
CA GLN A 159 19.07 -14.90 3.32
C GLN A 159 19.36 -15.65 2.03
#